data_AF-A0AAD2CNX4-F1
#
_entry.id   AF-A0AAD2CNX4-F1
#
_cell.length_a   1.000
_cell.length_b   1.000
_cell.length_c   1.000
_cell.angle_alpha   90.00
_cell.angle_beta   90.00
_cell.angle_gamma   90.00
#
_symmetry.space_group_name_H-M   'P 1'
#
loop_
_entity.id
_entity.type
_entity.pdbx_description
1 polymer ?
#
loop_
_entity_poly.entity_id
_entity_poly.type
_entity_poly.pdbx_seq_one_letter_code
_entity_poly.pdbx_strand_id
1 'polypeptide(L)'
;MTFDNSEGATNVLVPKHVYSPYNAQASIHTKPALWATLLPTTVPGRVSDIWRSYFAQCIFADPNLRLVFAPPKIEQIRNDHNILGDFTAENDLYTKSGKLIDFLSSWDSEHLHVPQRVEQLWIDLYERSYIELDGVLALQKWLEALITMGYRYPELKPRFRNVPLMGQFNFADFPNSMTQIMMLIQKMRERFQTTIAAAPLNETQLAYLETSYRRHTKPRI
;
A
#
# COMPACT_ATOMS: atom_id res chain seq x y z
N MET A 1 -0.18 -20.69 13.89
CA MET A 1 1.15 -20.29 13.39
C MET A 1 1.92 -19.79 14.60
N THR A 2 2.85 -20.57 15.12
CA THR A 2 3.71 -20.17 16.24
C THR A 2 4.95 -19.52 15.65
N PHE A 3 5.16 -18.24 15.96
CA PHE A 3 6.41 -17.58 15.60
C PHE A 3 7.53 -18.17 16.47
N ASP A 4 8.69 -18.42 15.86
CA ASP A 4 9.86 -18.88 16.60
C ASP A 4 10.41 -17.71 17.44
N ASN A 5 10.69 -17.97 18.72
CA ASN A 5 11.23 -17.00 19.67
C ASN A 5 12.75 -17.17 19.86
N SER A 6 13.38 -18.05 19.09
CA SER A 6 14.81 -18.31 19.17
C SER A 6 15.65 -17.08 18.75
N GLU A 7 16.88 -16.99 19.28
CA GLU A 7 17.86 -15.92 18.96
C GLU A 7 18.31 -15.87 17.48
N GLY A 8 17.70 -16.66 16.59
CA GLY A 8 17.92 -16.65 15.13
C GLY A 8 16.65 -16.42 14.30
N ALA A 9 15.51 -16.13 14.93
CA ALA A 9 14.25 -15.97 14.22
C ALA A 9 14.29 -14.79 13.23
N THR A 10 13.85 -15.04 12.00
CA THR A 10 14.01 -14.09 10.88
C THR A 10 12.83 -13.13 10.79
N ASN A 11 13.12 -11.86 10.53
CA ASN A 11 12.11 -10.85 10.26
C ASN A 11 11.39 -11.16 8.93
N VAL A 12 10.06 -11.10 8.94
CA VAL A 12 9.24 -11.32 7.73
C VAL A 12 8.80 -9.98 7.16
N LEU A 13 9.30 -9.66 5.96
CA LEU A 13 8.92 -8.45 5.24
C LEU A 13 7.59 -8.66 4.52
N VAL A 14 6.60 -7.80 4.79
CA VAL A 14 5.32 -7.83 4.07
C VAL A 14 5.54 -7.32 2.63
N PRO A 15 5.11 -8.07 1.59
CA PRO A 15 5.22 -7.64 0.19
C PRO A 15 4.58 -6.27 -0.08
N LYS A 16 5.01 -5.61 -1.16
CA LYS A 16 4.34 -4.36 -1.60
C LYS A 16 2.93 -4.70 -2.11
N HIS A 17 2.00 -3.75 -1.98
CA HIS A 17 0.61 -3.89 -2.42
C HIS A 17 -0.20 -5.00 -1.71
N VAL A 18 0.25 -5.41 -0.53
CA VAL A 18 -0.48 -6.35 0.34
C VAL A 18 -0.77 -5.65 1.67
N TYR A 19 -2.00 -5.79 2.14
CA TYR A 19 -2.41 -5.32 3.46
C TYR A 19 -2.25 -6.46 4.48
N SER A 20 -1.58 -6.17 5.59
CA SER A 20 -1.49 -7.10 6.72
C SER A 20 -1.85 -6.39 8.03
N PRO A 21 -2.85 -6.88 8.78
CA PRO A 21 -3.25 -6.23 10.01
C PRO A 21 -2.14 -6.28 11.07
N TYR A 22 -1.99 -5.20 11.84
CA TYR A 22 -1.13 -5.19 13.04
C TYR A 22 -1.74 -4.36 14.17
N ASN A 23 -1.59 -4.85 15.40
CA ASN A 23 -2.08 -4.22 16.63
C ASN A 23 -1.26 -2.97 16.99
N ALA A 24 -1.79 -2.09 17.82
CA ALA A 24 -1.04 -0.99 18.43
C ALA A 24 -0.06 -1.48 19.51
N GLN A 25 -0.38 -2.57 20.19
CA GLN A 25 0.46 -3.26 21.16
C GLN A 25 1.62 -3.97 20.45
N ALA A 26 2.81 -3.92 21.06
CA ALA A 26 4.03 -4.55 20.55
C ALA A 26 4.44 -4.09 19.13
N SER A 27 4.00 -2.91 18.68
CA SER A 27 4.35 -2.33 17.39
C SER A 27 5.35 -1.19 17.53
N ILE A 28 6.40 -1.20 16.70
CA ILE A 28 7.42 -0.16 16.64
C ILE A 28 7.22 0.65 15.36
N HIS A 29 6.87 1.93 15.51
CA HIS A 29 6.84 2.88 14.42
C HIS A 29 8.17 3.62 14.33
N THR A 30 8.81 3.57 13.16
CA THR A 30 10.01 4.38 12.91
C THR A 30 9.64 5.85 12.81
N LYS A 31 10.63 6.76 12.99
CA LYS A 31 10.41 8.20 12.92
C LYS A 31 9.62 8.63 11.67
N PRO A 32 9.87 8.16 10.44
CA PRO A 32 9.07 8.53 9.25
C PRO A 32 7.61 8.05 9.26
N ALA A 33 7.26 7.12 10.13
CA ALA A 33 5.92 6.54 10.25
C ALA A 33 5.18 7.02 11.51
N LEU A 34 5.72 8.00 12.25
CA LEU A 34 5.15 8.50 13.50
C LEU A 34 3.73 9.06 13.32
N TRP A 35 3.45 9.71 12.18
CA TRP A 35 2.11 10.21 11.88
C TRP A 35 1.03 9.11 11.88
N ALA A 36 1.42 7.85 11.65
CA ALA A 36 0.51 6.70 11.55
C ALA A 36 0.19 6.04 12.90
N THR A 37 0.59 6.63 14.03
CA THR A 37 0.34 6.07 15.38
C THR A 37 -1.02 6.46 15.95
N LEU A 38 -1.71 7.45 15.38
CA LEU A 38 -3.03 7.87 15.85
C LEU A 38 -4.06 6.76 15.64
N LEU A 39 -4.76 6.38 16.69
CA LEU A 39 -5.87 5.44 16.62
C LEU A 39 -7.18 6.18 16.31
N PRO A 40 -8.06 5.64 15.45
CA PRO A 40 -9.41 6.14 15.30
C PRO A 40 -10.18 5.92 16.61
N THR A 41 -10.52 6.99 17.31
CA THR A 41 -11.20 6.94 18.61
C THR A 41 -12.71 6.79 18.50
N THR A 42 -13.26 6.92 17.30
CA THR A 42 -14.69 6.87 17.01
C THR A 42 -15.19 5.47 16.63
N VAL A 43 -14.31 4.47 16.68
CA VAL A 43 -14.61 3.06 16.41
C VAL A 43 -14.35 2.23 17.67
N PRO A 44 -14.94 1.03 17.81
CA PRO A 44 -14.66 0.15 18.93
C PRO A 44 -13.15 -0.09 19.10
N GLY A 45 -12.67 -0.11 20.35
CA GLY A 45 -11.24 -0.25 20.62
C GLY A 45 -10.62 -1.51 19.98
N ARG A 46 -11.38 -2.61 19.93
CA ARG A 46 -11.02 -3.89 19.28
C ARG A 46 -10.89 -3.82 17.76
N VAL A 47 -11.42 -2.76 17.13
CA VAL A 47 -11.39 -2.50 15.68
C VAL A 47 -10.32 -1.45 15.35
N SER A 48 -10.09 -0.49 16.25
CA SER A 48 -9.33 0.73 15.99
C SER A 48 -7.90 0.50 15.51
N ASP A 49 -7.19 -0.43 16.14
CA ASP A 49 -5.78 -0.72 15.89
C ASP A 49 -5.58 -1.43 14.56
N ILE A 50 -6.46 -2.37 14.24
CA ILE A 50 -6.51 -3.08 12.97
C ILE A 50 -6.87 -2.12 11.82
N TRP A 51 -7.91 -1.30 11.96
CA TRP A 51 -8.27 -0.34 10.90
C TRP A 51 -7.22 0.73 10.69
N ARG A 52 -6.65 1.30 11.75
CA ARG A 52 -5.49 2.18 11.65
C ARG A 52 -4.35 1.52 10.87
N SER A 53 -4.11 0.23 11.09
CA SER A 53 -3.07 -0.51 10.38
C SER A 53 -3.26 -0.49 8.87
N TYR A 54 -4.52 -0.59 8.40
CA TYR A 54 -4.87 -0.53 6.99
C TYR A 54 -4.77 0.90 6.45
N PHE A 55 -5.26 1.89 7.18
CA PHE A 55 -5.17 3.30 6.79
C PHE A 55 -3.70 3.72 6.61
N ALA A 56 -2.85 3.32 7.57
CA ALA A 56 -1.42 3.56 7.51
C ALA A 56 -0.77 2.89 6.29
N GLN A 57 -1.08 1.62 6.02
CA GLN A 57 -0.51 0.88 4.89
C GLN A 57 -0.90 1.44 3.53
N CYS A 58 -2.11 1.99 3.41
CA CYS A 58 -2.57 2.67 2.20
C CYS A 58 -1.63 3.81 1.81
N ILE A 59 -1.22 4.61 2.80
CA ILE A 59 -0.29 5.73 2.60
C ILE A 59 1.17 5.28 2.59
N PHE A 60 1.56 4.24 3.34
CA PHE A 60 2.95 3.75 3.39
C PHE A 60 3.53 3.38 2.03
N ALA A 61 2.67 3.00 1.08
CA ALA A 61 3.06 2.74 -0.30
C ALA A 61 3.77 3.95 -0.95
N ASP A 62 3.36 5.18 -0.60
CA ASP A 62 3.80 6.42 -1.28
C ASP A 62 5.24 6.82 -0.95
N PRO A 63 5.63 6.94 0.33
CA PRO A 63 7.02 7.16 0.71
C PRO A 63 7.87 5.87 0.67
N ASN A 64 7.31 4.73 0.21
CA ASN A 64 7.95 3.41 0.23
C ASN A 64 8.35 2.97 1.65
N LEU A 65 7.47 3.22 2.63
CA LEU A 65 7.52 2.61 3.95
C LEU A 65 7.00 1.17 3.88
N ARG A 66 7.47 0.31 4.79
CA ARG A 66 7.19 -1.13 4.75
C ARG A 66 6.87 -1.66 6.14
N LEU A 67 5.99 -2.65 6.18
CA LEU A 67 5.66 -3.41 7.37
C LEU A 67 6.55 -4.65 7.46
N VAL A 68 7.07 -4.90 8.67
CA VAL A 68 7.92 -6.05 8.98
C VAL A 68 7.40 -6.69 10.25
N PHE A 69 7.15 -7.99 10.20
CA PHE A 69 6.88 -8.79 11.40
C PHE A 69 8.21 -9.28 11.96
N ALA A 70 8.54 -8.81 13.15
CA ALA A 70 9.67 -9.30 13.91
C ALA A 70 9.24 -10.48 14.80
N PRO A 71 10.18 -11.36 15.18
CA PRO A 71 9.95 -12.36 16.22
C PRO A 71 9.38 -11.69 17.49
N PRO A 72 8.50 -12.36 18.23
CA PRO A 72 7.84 -11.75 19.38
C PRO A 72 8.89 -11.48 20.47
N LYS A 73 8.96 -10.22 20.89
CA LYS A 73 9.88 -9.74 21.94
C LYS A 73 9.19 -9.42 23.25
N ILE A 74 7.85 -9.48 23.25
CA ILE A 74 7.02 -9.03 24.36
C ILE A 74 6.06 -10.18 24.70
N GLU A 75 6.02 -10.51 25.98
CA GLU A 75 5.00 -11.40 26.52
C GLU A 75 3.80 -10.57 26.95
N GLN A 76 2.60 -10.95 26.48
CA GLN A 76 1.37 -10.29 26.87
C GLN A 76 0.69 -11.09 27.98
N ILE A 77 0.58 -10.50 29.17
CA ILE A 77 -0.28 -10.99 30.24
C ILE A 77 -1.68 -10.42 29.99
N ARG A 78 -2.64 -11.28 29.66
CA ARG A 78 -4.03 -10.87 29.39
C ARG A 78 -4.85 -10.82 30.68
N ASN A 79 -5.75 -9.84 30.73
CA ASN A 79 -6.80 -9.78 31.75
C ASN A 79 -7.95 -10.71 31.37
N ASP A 80 -8.75 -11.13 32.35
CA ASP A 80 -9.97 -11.90 32.08
C ASP A 80 -10.92 -11.08 31.19
N HIS A 81 -11.28 -11.67 30.06
CA HIS A 81 -12.09 -11.03 29.02
C HIS A 81 -13.49 -11.64 28.95
N ASN A 82 -14.49 -10.79 28.69
CA ASN A 82 -15.82 -11.24 28.30
C ASN A 82 -15.80 -11.58 26.79
N ILE A 83 -15.64 -12.86 26.47
CA ILE A 83 -15.46 -13.37 25.10
C ILE A 83 -16.61 -12.95 24.18
N LEU A 84 -17.86 -12.94 24.67
CA LEU A 84 -19.03 -12.58 23.87
C LEU A 84 -19.08 -11.06 23.59
N GLY A 85 -18.69 -10.27 24.59
CA GLY A 85 -18.58 -8.81 24.44
C GLY A 85 -17.50 -8.43 23.43
N ASP A 86 -16.35 -9.09 23.48
CA ASP A 86 -15.26 -8.87 22.52
C ASP A 86 -15.66 -9.26 21.10
N PHE A 87 -16.31 -10.42 20.92
CA PHE A 87 -16.83 -10.83 19.61
C PHE A 87 -17.79 -9.79 19.02
N THR A 88 -18.69 -9.26 19.84
CA THR A 88 -19.66 -8.23 19.40
C THR A 88 -18.93 -6.94 19.00
N ALA A 89 -17.91 -6.53 19.75
CA ALA A 89 -17.10 -5.36 19.45
C ALA A 89 -16.23 -5.54 18.19
N GLU A 90 -15.87 -6.78 17.82
CA GLU A 90 -15.08 -7.12 16.64
C GLU A 90 -15.93 -7.35 15.37
N ASN A 91 -17.26 -7.35 15.47
CA ASN A 91 -18.17 -7.66 14.36
C ASN A 91 -17.89 -6.83 13.08
N ASP A 92 -17.52 -5.56 13.25
CA ASP A 92 -17.17 -4.66 12.15
C ASP A 92 -15.89 -5.11 11.40
N LEU A 93 -14.95 -5.77 12.08
CA LEU A 93 -13.78 -6.35 11.42
C LEU A 93 -14.17 -7.45 10.45
N TYR A 94 -15.08 -8.33 10.85
CA TYR A 94 -15.50 -9.45 10.02
C TYR A 94 -16.37 -9.02 8.84
N THR A 95 -17.23 -8.02 9.05
CA THR A 95 -18.24 -7.63 8.07
C THR A 95 -17.77 -6.55 7.10
N LYS A 96 -16.92 -5.61 7.55
CA LYS A 96 -16.56 -4.41 6.76
C LYS A 96 -15.14 -4.43 6.20
N SER A 97 -14.22 -5.23 6.75
CA SER A 97 -12.80 -5.17 6.36
C SER A 97 -12.52 -5.54 4.90
N GLY A 98 -13.28 -6.47 4.32
CA GLY A 98 -13.13 -6.83 2.90
C GLY A 98 -13.35 -5.62 1.99
N LYS A 99 -14.53 -4.99 2.11
CA LYS A 99 -14.88 -3.77 1.36
C LYS A 99 -13.93 -2.61 1.65
N LEU A 100 -13.43 -2.51 2.88
CA LEU A 100 -12.45 -1.50 3.26
C LEU A 100 -11.14 -1.70 2.50
N ILE A 101 -10.62 -2.92 2.45
CA ILE A 101 -9.38 -3.23 1.74
C ILE A 101 -9.55 -3.02 0.24
N ASP A 102 -10.70 -3.38 -0.33
CA ASP A 102 -10.99 -3.12 -1.75
C ASP A 102 -10.95 -1.62 -2.06
N PHE A 103 -11.60 -0.81 -1.22
CA PHE A 103 -11.55 0.64 -1.31
C PHE A 103 -10.11 1.16 -1.19
N LEU A 104 -9.38 0.80 -0.14
CA LEU A 104 -8.01 1.26 0.10
C LEU A 104 -7.02 0.81 -0.98
N SER A 105 -7.28 -0.33 -1.63
CA SER A 105 -6.46 -0.82 -2.74
C SER A 105 -6.65 0.00 -4.01
N SER A 106 -7.86 0.52 -4.23
CA SER A 106 -8.18 1.42 -5.34
C SER A 106 -7.94 2.91 -5.03
N TRP A 107 -7.70 3.25 -3.77
CA TRP A 107 -7.58 4.63 -3.32
C TRP A 107 -6.28 5.29 -3.79
N ASP A 108 -6.41 6.53 -4.26
CA ASP A 108 -5.27 7.38 -4.63
C ASP A 108 -5.59 8.85 -4.36
N SER A 109 -4.54 9.66 -4.30
CA SER A 109 -4.63 11.10 -4.05
C SER A 109 -3.75 11.88 -5.03
N GLU A 110 -4.14 13.11 -5.34
CA GLU A 110 -3.33 14.05 -6.13
C GLU A 110 -2.41 14.91 -5.26
N HIS A 111 -2.57 14.88 -3.93
CA HIS A 111 -1.74 15.67 -3.02
C HIS A 111 -0.27 15.22 -3.05
N LEU A 112 0.62 16.20 -2.90
CA LEU A 112 2.08 16.01 -2.98
C LEU A 112 2.74 15.75 -1.63
N HIS A 113 2.01 15.92 -0.52
CA HIS A 113 2.54 15.76 0.82
C HIS A 113 1.73 14.73 1.62
N VAL A 114 2.43 13.95 2.44
CA VAL A 114 1.84 12.96 3.34
C VAL A 114 0.69 13.51 4.20
N PRO A 115 0.82 14.65 4.93
CA PRO A 115 -0.25 15.11 5.80
C PRO A 115 -1.56 15.37 5.05
N GLN A 116 -1.48 15.95 3.85
CA GLN A 116 -2.65 16.21 3.00
C GLN A 116 -3.30 14.91 2.51
N ARG A 117 -2.50 13.91 2.11
CA ARG A 117 -3.01 12.59 1.73
C ARG A 117 -3.68 11.88 2.90
N VAL A 118 -3.09 11.95 4.09
CA VAL A 118 -3.61 11.34 5.31
C VAL A 118 -4.95 12.00 5.69
N GLU A 119 -5.03 13.33 5.65
CA GLU A 119 -6.27 14.06 5.89
C GLU A 119 -7.37 13.68 4.89
N GLN A 120 -7.05 13.68 3.59
CA GLN A 120 -8.00 13.28 2.55
C GLN A 120 -8.51 11.85 2.76
N LEU A 121 -7.61 10.90 3.07
CA LEU A 121 -8.00 9.51 3.33
C LEU A 121 -9.00 9.41 4.49
N TRP A 122 -8.79 10.17 5.56
CA TRP A 122 -9.72 10.15 6.71
C TRP A 122 -11.06 10.81 6.38
N ILE A 123 -11.08 11.88 5.59
CA ILE A 123 -12.33 12.45 5.08
C ILE A 123 -13.10 11.42 4.24
N ASP A 124 -12.42 10.72 3.32
CA ASP A 124 -13.02 9.68 2.48
C ASP A 124 -13.57 8.50 3.31
N LEU A 125 -12.91 8.16 4.41
CA LEU A 125 -13.36 7.13 5.37
C LEU A 125 -14.58 7.59 6.16
N TYR A 126 -14.64 8.87 6.53
CA TYR A 126 -15.81 9.48 7.17
C TYR A 126 -17.03 9.47 6.23
N GLU A 127 -16.86 9.87 4.97
CA GLU A 127 -17.93 9.85 3.95
C GLU A 127 -18.51 8.46 3.72
N ARG A 128 -17.71 7.41 3.97
CA ARG A 128 -18.09 6.00 3.86
C ARG A 128 -18.56 5.38 5.18
N SER A 129 -18.72 6.19 6.22
CA SER A 129 -19.17 5.78 7.56
C SER A 129 -18.28 4.72 8.22
N TYR A 130 -16.97 4.74 7.94
CA TYR A 130 -15.99 3.96 8.70
C TYR A 130 -15.56 4.67 9.99
N ILE A 131 -15.55 6.00 10.00
CA ILE A 131 -15.21 6.81 11.16
C ILE A 131 -16.20 7.96 11.30
N GLU A 132 -16.36 8.48 12.51
CA GLU A 132 -17.15 9.69 12.77
C GLU A 132 -16.32 10.97 12.62
N LEU A 133 -17.01 12.12 12.54
CA LEU A 133 -16.41 13.45 12.38
C LEU A 133 -15.34 13.77 13.44
N ASP A 134 -15.60 13.39 14.69
CA ASP A 134 -14.66 13.59 15.80
C ASP A 134 -13.31 12.90 15.56
N GLY A 135 -13.30 11.79 14.80
CA GLY A 135 -12.08 11.09 14.40
C GLY A 135 -11.26 11.91 13.41
N VAL A 136 -11.91 12.54 12.44
CA VAL A 136 -11.26 13.46 11.47
C VAL A 136 -10.69 14.67 12.20
N LEU A 137 -11.45 15.27 13.13
CA LEU A 137 -10.98 16.40 13.93
C LEU A 137 -9.78 16.04 14.82
N ALA A 138 -9.79 14.84 15.41
CA ALA A 138 -8.66 14.33 16.19
C ALA A 138 -7.41 14.15 15.31
N LEU A 139 -7.57 13.66 14.09
CA LEU A 139 -6.48 13.56 13.12
C LEU A 139 -5.89 14.93 12.76
N GLN A 140 -6.73 15.91 12.44
CA GLN A 140 -6.27 17.25 12.08
C GLN A 140 -5.42 17.85 13.20
N LYS A 141 -5.87 17.74 14.46
CA LYS A 141 -5.10 18.16 15.64
C LYS A 141 -3.78 17.40 15.80
N TRP A 142 -3.78 16.09 15.49
CA TRP A 142 -2.56 15.29 15.54
C TRP A 142 -1.53 15.71 14.48
N LEU A 143 -1.98 15.95 13.24
CA LEU A 143 -1.13 16.45 12.17
C LEU A 143 -0.58 17.85 12.49
N GLU A 144 -1.41 18.73 13.06
CA GLU A 144 -0.99 20.05 13.53
C GLU A 144 0.08 19.94 14.62
N ALA A 145 -0.14 19.08 15.63
CA ALA A 145 0.83 18.86 16.71
C ALA A 145 2.19 18.40 16.16
N LEU A 146 2.21 17.50 15.18
CA LEU A 146 3.45 17.06 14.53
C LEU A 146 4.16 18.22 13.83
N ILE A 147 3.43 19.07 13.12
CA ILE A 147 3.99 20.27 12.47
C ILE A 147 4.60 21.20 13.53
N THR A 148 3.87 21.48 14.62
CA THR A 148 4.35 22.33 15.73
C THR A 148 5.61 21.77 16.39
N MET A 149 5.73 20.45 16.49
CA MET A 149 6.92 19.77 17.03
C MET A 149 8.11 19.74 16.05
N GLY A 150 7.97 20.30 14.85
CA GLY A 150 9.02 20.27 13.81
C GLY A 150 9.23 18.89 13.20
N TYR A 151 8.18 18.05 13.22
CA TYR A 151 8.22 16.74 12.59
C TYR A 151 8.43 16.86 11.07
N ARG A 152 9.40 16.11 10.54
CA ARG A 152 9.64 16.03 9.10
C ARG A 152 8.93 14.82 8.52
N TYR A 153 7.89 15.07 7.75
CA TYR A 153 7.20 14.04 6.98
C TYR A 153 8.12 13.45 5.91
N PRO A 154 7.97 12.15 5.58
CA PRO A 154 8.73 11.56 4.48
C PRO A 154 8.26 12.10 3.14
N GLU A 155 9.19 12.20 2.19
CA GLU A 155 8.88 12.60 0.82
C GLU A 155 8.14 11.48 0.09
N LEU A 156 7.13 11.87 -0.71
CA LEU A 156 6.45 10.93 -1.58
C LEU A 156 7.38 10.50 -2.70
N LYS A 157 7.40 9.21 -3.00
CA LYS A 157 8.02 8.71 -4.22
C LYS A 157 6.96 8.70 -5.32
N PRO A 158 7.31 9.05 -6.56
CA PRO A 158 6.38 8.98 -7.66
C PRO A 158 5.83 7.55 -7.78
N ARG A 159 4.52 7.40 -7.60
CA ARG A 159 3.81 6.18 -8.00
C ARG A 159 3.88 6.14 -9.52
N PHE A 160 4.63 5.18 -10.04
CA PHE A 160 4.54 4.92 -11.47
C PHE A 160 3.19 4.26 -11.74
N ARG A 161 2.25 5.04 -12.27
CA ARG A 161 0.95 4.54 -12.73
C ARG A 161 1.15 3.82 -14.06
N ASN A 162 0.44 2.70 -14.26
CA ASN A 162 0.48 1.93 -15.50
C ASN A 162 1.91 1.54 -15.92
N VAL A 163 2.74 1.10 -14.96
CA VAL A 163 4.01 0.48 -15.31
C VAL A 163 3.69 -0.85 -15.98
N PRO A 164 4.06 -1.03 -17.24
CA PRO A 164 4.06 -2.35 -17.84
C PRO A 164 5.15 -3.13 -17.12
N LEU A 165 4.74 -4.15 -16.36
CA LEU A 165 5.67 -5.10 -15.75
C LEU A 165 6.39 -5.84 -16.88
N MET A 166 7.59 -5.36 -17.23
CA MET A 166 8.44 -6.05 -18.21
C MET A 166 9.11 -7.24 -17.51
N GLY A 167 8.41 -8.37 -17.48
CA GLY A 167 8.90 -9.62 -16.88
C GLY A 167 7.94 -10.78 -17.12
N GLN A 168 8.16 -11.52 -18.21
CA GLN A 168 7.63 -12.86 -18.56
C GLN A 168 6.13 -13.19 -18.42
N PHE A 169 5.28 -12.30 -17.91
CA PHE A 169 3.85 -12.51 -17.79
C PHE A 169 3.09 -11.32 -18.37
N ASN A 170 2.62 -11.45 -19.61
CA ASN A 170 1.63 -10.54 -20.18
C ASN A 170 0.27 -10.89 -19.58
N PHE A 171 -0.34 -9.96 -18.83
CA PHE A 171 -1.75 -10.04 -18.51
C PHE A 171 -2.51 -9.09 -19.44
N ALA A 172 -3.55 -9.63 -20.09
CA ALA A 172 -4.49 -8.86 -20.89
C ALA A 172 -5.46 -8.15 -19.94
N ASP A 173 -5.14 -6.93 -19.52
CA ASP A 173 -6.00 -6.18 -18.61
C ASP A 173 -7.05 -5.34 -19.36
N PHE A 174 -7.96 -5.99 -20.10
CA PHE A 174 -9.28 -5.42 -20.42
C PHE A 174 -10.32 -6.53 -20.63
N PRO A 175 -11.47 -6.51 -19.94
CA PRO A 175 -12.46 -7.60 -20.04
C PRO A 175 -13.11 -7.77 -21.42
N ASN A 176 -12.93 -6.85 -22.39
CA ASN A 176 -13.71 -6.84 -23.63
C ASN A 176 -12.98 -6.38 -24.92
N SER A 177 -11.64 -6.46 -25.00
CA SER A 177 -10.97 -6.27 -26.30
C SER A 177 -9.67 -7.06 -26.39
N MET A 178 -9.71 -8.21 -27.07
CA MET A 178 -8.52 -9.00 -27.45
C MET A 178 -7.64 -8.32 -28.52
N THR A 179 -7.97 -7.10 -28.96
CA THR A 179 -7.40 -6.49 -30.16
C THR A 179 -6.27 -5.48 -29.88
N GLN A 180 -6.00 -5.15 -28.61
CA GLN A 180 -4.97 -4.19 -28.24
C GLN A 180 -3.97 -4.82 -27.26
N ILE A 181 -2.80 -5.18 -27.77
CA ILE A 181 -1.67 -5.66 -26.96
C ILE A 181 -0.65 -4.52 -26.87
N MET A 182 -0.57 -3.84 -25.74
CA MET A 182 0.41 -2.78 -25.54
C MET A 182 1.81 -3.39 -25.34
N MET A 183 2.66 -3.32 -26.38
CA MET A 183 4.08 -3.66 -26.28
C MET A 183 4.91 -2.40 -26.07
N LEU A 184 5.76 -2.39 -25.05
CA LEU A 184 6.70 -1.31 -24.81
C LEU A 184 8.13 -1.80 -25.05
N ILE A 185 8.89 -1.03 -25.84
CA ILE A 185 10.27 -1.36 -26.21
C ILE A 185 11.16 -0.27 -25.62
N GLN A 186 12.15 -0.66 -24.84
CA GLN A 186 13.13 0.27 -24.28
C GLN A 186 14.33 0.43 -25.23
N LYS A 187 14.60 1.67 -25.64
CA LYS A 187 15.89 2.05 -26.24
C LYS A 187 16.83 2.51 -25.13
N MET A 188 18.07 2.00 -25.13
CA MET A 188 19.10 2.42 -24.17
C MET A 188 19.37 3.94 -24.29
N ARG A 189 19.27 4.65 -23.15
CA ARG A 189 19.50 6.10 -22.96
C ARG A 189 18.43 7.07 -23.50
N GLU A 190 17.23 6.61 -23.86
CA GLU A 190 16.09 7.48 -24.16
C GLU A 190 15.00 7.38 -23.09
N ARG A 191 14.28 8.49 -22.82
CA ARG A 191 13.06 8.48 -21.98
C ARG A 191 11.98 7.66 -22.69
N PHE A 192 11.16 6.94 -21.92
CA PHE A 192 10.07 6.10 -22.42
C PHE A 192 9.15 6.90 -23.37
N GLN A 193 9.06 6.46 -24.63
CA GLN A 193 7.95 6.80 -25.51
C GLN A 193 6.92 5.68 -25.43
N THR A 194 5.69 6.04 -25.07
CA THR A 194 4.56 5.10 -25.09
C THR A 194 4.16 4.88 -26.55
N THR A 195 4.46 3.70 -27.09
CA THR A 195 3.98 3.31 -28.42
C THR A 195 2.84 2.30 -28.24
N ILE A 196 1.64 2.68 -28.64
CA ILE A 196 0.49 1.76 -28.67
C ILE A 196 0.67 0.85 -29.88
N ALA A 197 0.88 -0.45 -29.65
CA ALA A 197 0.89 -1.45 -30.71
C ALA A 197 -0.52 -2.04 -30.84
N ALA A 198 -1.29 -1.56 -31.82
CA ALA A 198 -2.50 -2.24 -32.27
C ALA A 198 -2.15 -3.08 -33.53
N ALA A 199 -2.60 -4.33 -33.60
CA ALA A 199 -2.31 -5.22 -34.72
C ALA A 199 -3.03 -4.81 -36.03
N PRO A 200 -2.63 -5.33 -37.22
CA PRO A 200 -1.39 -6.05 -37.52
C PRO A 200 -0.21 -5.09 -37.75
N LEU A 201 0.98 -5.50 -37.30
CA LEU A 201 2.20 -4.69 -37.37
C LEU A 201 2.54 -4.34 -38.83
N ASN A 202 2.76 -3.06 -39.12
CA ASN A 202 3.22 -2.65 -40.45
C ASN A 202 4.65 -3.14 -40.70
N GLU A 203 5.05 -3.33 -41.96
CA GLU A 203 6.37 -3.88 -42.34
C GLU A 203 7.55 -3.13 -41.71
N THR A 204 7.39 -1.83 -41.45
CA THR A 204 8.39 -1.00 -40.76
C THR A 204 8.56 -1.36 -39.28
N GLN A 205 7.47 -1.71 -38.59
CA GLN A 205 7.48 -2.16 -37.20
C GLN A 205 8.05 -3.59 -37.09
N LEU A 206 7.73 -4.46 -38.06
CA LEU A 206 8.31 -5.80 -38.17
C LEU A 206 9.82 -5.75 -38.42
N ALA A 207 10.29 -4.92 -39.37
CA ALA A 207 11.71 -4.76 -39.67
C ALA A 207 12.51 -4.26 -38.44
N TYR A 208 11.91 -3.39 -37.62
CA TYR A 208 12.52 -2.91 -36.37
C TYR A 208 12.65 -4.01 -35.31
N LEU A 209 11.64 -4.87 -35.17
CA LEU A 209 11.68 -6.03 -34.27
C LEU A 209 12.76 -7.04 -34.70
N GLU A 210 12.90 -7.30 -36.00
CA GLU A 210 13.92 -8.21 -36.51
C GLU A 210 15.35 -7.67 -36.32
N THR A 211 15.58 -6.36 -36.51
CA THR A 211 16.90 -5.76 -36.30
C THR A 211 17.29 -5.71 -34.83
N SER A 212 16.33 -5.51 -33.93
CA SER A 212 16.59 -5.50 -32.48
C SER A 212 16.83 -6.91 -31.93
N TYR A 213 16.16 -7.94 -32.47
CA TYR A 213 16.41 -9.34 -32.12
C TYR A 213 17.80 -9.81 -32.58
N ARG A 214 18.22 -9.49 -33.82
CA ARG A 214 19.55 -9.85 -34.35
C ARG A 214 20.73 -9.18 -33.62
N ARG A 215 20.51 -8.06 -32.92
CA ARG A 215 21.55 -7.42 -32.08
C ARG A 215 21.82 -8.19 -30.79
N HIS A 216 20.88 -9.00 -30.31
CA HIS A 216 21.00 -9.76 -29.07
C HIS A 216 21.61 -11.15 -29.25
N THR A 217 21.72 -11.65 -30.48
CA THR A 217 22.22 -12.99 -30.79
C THR A 217 23.65 -13.03 -31.35
N LYS A 218 24.35 -11.90 -31.48
CA LYS A 218 25.78 -11.94 -31.82
C LYS A 218 26.59 -12.37 -30.58
N PRO A 219 27.37 -13.46 -30.64
CA PRO A 219 28.27 -13.81 -29.57
C PRO A 219 29.29 -12.68 -29.38
N ARG A 220 29.49 -12.26 -28.14
CA ARG A 220 30.56 -11.33 -27.78
C ARG A 220 31.89 -12.05 -28.01
N ILE A 221 32.66 -11.59 -29.00
CA ILE A 221 34.10 -11.82 -29.11
C ILE A 221 34.79 -10.87 -28.16
#